data_AF-A0A348XF00-F1
#
_entry.id   AF-A0A348XF00-F1
#
_cell.length_a   1.000
_cell.length_b   1.000
_cell.length_c   1.000
_cell.angle_alpha   90.00
_cell.angle_beta   90.00
_cell.angle_gamma   90.00
#
_symmetry.space_group_name_H-M   'P 1'
#
loop_
_entity.id
_entity.type
_entity.pdbx_description
1 polymer ?
#
loop_
_entity_poly.entity_id
_entity_poly.type
_entity_poly.pdbx_seq_one_letter_code
_entity_poly.pdbx_strand_id
1 'polypeptide(L)'
;MLVAQLLTGLPQLFADIRTNWTPESIQKVTGVDVEALVPRGLIDKRNSGAASLDFAVDVIGLVAPDHDLAPHEVSRAIRGDKELQQRLIDAACGGTHYMAAILEYFPGDGLSSHYRTPGGVPMTAYRYNTVGQKLSVSIVEGETVSLPTDVEDKISEVTNPTWPESYWAPYGMTSFEYMSAMGPNHDANSFGLIGADLITINAMLRIPVDFHNIADEEIFRPSMWDRFGGDDFRACEHLGPVYA
;
A
#
# COMPACT_ATOMS: atom_id res chain seq x y z
N MET A 1 1.63 0.18 -9.46
CA MET A 1 2.91 -0.54 -9.34
C MET A 1 4.02 0.13 -10.13
N LEU A 2 3.94 0.19 -11.48
CA LEU A 2 5.04 0.73 -12.30
C LEU A 2 5.51 2.13 -11.87
N VAL A 3 4.59 3.11 -11.75
CA VAL A 3 4.95 4.50 -11.43
C VAL A 3 5.73 4.61 -10.11
N ALA A 4 5.21 4.04 -9.02
CA ALA A 4 5.90 4.08 -7.73
C ALA A 4 7.20 3.26 -7.71
N GLN A 5 7.29 2.17 -8.47
CA GLN A 5 8.56 1.43 -8.62
C GLN A 5 9.62 2.29 -9.30
N LEU A 6 9.25 3.13 -10.28
CA LEU A 6 10.18 4.05 -10.92
C LEU A 6 10.60 5.21 -10.01
N LEU A 7 9.72 5.67 -9.11
CA LEU A 7 10.03 6.69 -8.11
C LEU A 7 10.96 6.16 -7.01
N THR A 8 10.66 4.97 -6.49
CA THR A 8 11.32 4.43 -5.29
C THR A 8 12.43 3.44 -5.59
N GLY A 9 12.41 2.77 -6.74
CA GLY A 9 13.26 1.62 -7.01
C GLY A 9 13.01 0.42 -6.09
N LEU A 10 11.94 0.43 -5.29
CA LEU A 10 11.56 -0.67 -4.39
C LEU A 10 10.43 -1.52 -4.99
N PRO A 11 10.32 -2.81 -4.60
CA PRO A 11 9.18 -3.65 -4.92
C PRO A 11 7.85 -3.06 -4.44
N GLN A 12 6.76 -3.51 -5.05
CA GLN A 12 5.42 -2.97 -4.82
C GLN A 12 4.50 -4.10 -4.39
N LEU A 13 3.63 -3.83 -3.43
CA LEU A 13 2.62 -4.78 -2.98
C LEU A 13 1.38 -4.62 -3.84
N PHE A 14 0.99 -5.68 -4.54
CA PHE A 14 -0.35 -5.83 -5.09
C PHE A 14 -1.25 -6.41 -4.00
N ALA A 15 -2.42 -5.83 -3.74
CA ALA A 15 -3.35 -6.36 -2.75
C ALA A 15 -4.81 -6.16 -3.14
N ASP A 16 -5.67 -7.10 -2.73
CA ASP A 16 -7.10 -6.79 -2.59
C ASP A 16 -7.33 -5.96 -1.33
N ILE A 17 -8.16 -4.93 -1.47
CA ILE A 17 -8.78 -4.22 -0.35
C ILE A 17 -9.90 -5.12 0.18
N ARG A 18 -9.52 -6.10 1.01
CA ARG A 18 -10.39 -7.24 1.29
C ARG A 18 -11.44 -6.92 2.34
N THR A 19 -11.04 -6.40 3.49
CA THR A 19 -11.95 -6.19 4.62
C THR A 19 -11.61 -4.91 5.38
N ASN A 20 -12.64 -4.13 5.69
CA ASN A 20 -12.58 -3.09 6.71
C ASN A 20 -12.87 -3.69 8.09
N TRP A 21 -11.94 -3.57 9.03
CA TRP A 21 -12.09 -3.98 10.42
C TRP A 21 -12.09 -2.75 11.33
N THR A 22 -13.21 -2.51 12.01
CA THR A 22 -13.28 -1.45 13.04
C THR A 22 -12.87 -2.03 14.39
N PRO A 23 -12.45 -1.19 15.37
CA PRO A 23 -12.17 -1.65 16.72
C PRO A 23 -13.31 -2.47 17.32
N GLU A 24 -14.55 -2.02 17.12
CA GLU A 24 -15.73 -2.70 17.64
C GLU A 24 -15.97 -4.05 16.95
N SER A 25 -15.71 -4.17 15.64
CA SER A 25 -15.87 -5.45 14.94
C SER A 25 -14.78 -6.46 15.35
N ILE A 26 -13.56 -5.99 15.58
CA ILE A 26 -12.46 -6.82 16.11
C ILE A 26 -12.80 -7.29 17.52
N GLN A 27 -13.18 -6.39 18.43
CA GLN A 27 -13.54 -6.73 19.80
C GLN A 27 -14.72 -7.70 19.86
N LYS A 28 -15.71 -7.55 18.99
CA LYS A 28 -16.86 -8.46 18.93
C LYS A 28 -16.46 -9.89 18.56
N VAL A 29 -15.50 -10.07 17.67
CA VAL A 29 -15.09 -11.40 17.17
C VAL A 29 -14.01 -12.05 18.04
N THR A 30 -13.15 -11.24 18.65
CA THR A 30 -11.96 -11.71 19.39
C THR A 30 -12.09 -11.57 20.90
N GLY A 31 -12.96 -10.69 21.39
CA GLY A 31 -13.04 -10.29 22.80
C GLY A 31 -11.93 -9.31 23.23
N VAL A 32 -11.02 -8.93 22.34
CA VAL A 32 -9.88 -8.07 22.63
C VAL A 32 -10.16 -6.64 22.20
N ASP A 33 -9.96 -5.69 23.11
CA ASP A 33 -10.03 -4.25 22.80
C ASP A 33 -8.71 -3.80 22.13
N VAL A 34 -8.82 -3.28 20.91
CA VAL A 34 -7.71 -2.79 20.10
C VAL A 34 -7.83 -1.31 19.78
N GLU A 35 -8.76 -0.58 20.42
CA GLU A 35 -9.03 0.84 20.11
C GLU A 35 -7.77 1.71 20.25
N ALA A 36 -6.90 1.42 21.23
CA ALA A 36 -5.65 2.15 21.40
C ALA A 36 -4.63 1.92 20.27
N LEU A 37 -4.69 0.76 19.60
CA LEU A 37 -3.77 0.39 18.51
C LEU A 37 -4.26 0.91 17.16
N VAL A 38 -5.57 0.78 16.91
CA VAL A 38 -6.20 1.11 15.63
C VAL A 38 -7.49 1.91 15.83
N PRO A 39 -7.44 3.11 16.44
CA PRO A 39 -8.64 3.86 16.86
C PRO A 39 -9.59 4.21 15.72
N ARG A 40 -9.10 4.20 14.48
CA ARG A 40 -9.85 4.50 13.26
C ARG A 40 -10.08 3.26 12.37
N GLY A 41 -9.84 2.07 12.92
CA GLY A 41 -9.89 0.79 12.22
C GLY A 41 -8.69 0.54 11.32
N LEU A 42 -8.71 -0.62 10.66
CA LEU A 42 -7.69 -1.05 9.73
C LEU A 42 -8.31 -1.69 8.48
N ILE A 43 -7.52 -1.76 7.42
CA ILE A 43 -7.79 -2.53 6.22
C ILE A 43 -6.95 -3.79 6.25
N ASP A 44 -7.62 -4.92 6.12
CA ASP A 44 -7.01 -6.21 5.83
C ASP A 44 -6.72 -6.27 4.32
N LYS A 45 -5.46 -6.04 3.95
CA LYS A 45 -4.98 -6.11 2.57
C LYS A 45 -4.44 -7.51 2.30
N ARG A 46 -5.03 -8.22 1.34
CA ARG A 46 -4.63 -9.60 0.97
C ARG A 46 -4.78 -9.82 -0.51
N ASN A 47 -3.71 -10.05 -1.25
CA ASN A 47 -3.88 -10.56 -2.61
C ASN A 47 -4.31 -12.03 -2.57
N SER A 48 -4.94 -12.52 -3.64
CA SER A 48 -5.36 -13.91 -3.84
C SER A 48 -4.19 -14.89 -4.08
N GLY A 49 -3.18 -14.86 -3.20
CA GLY A 49 -2.12 -15.87 -3.10
C GLY A 49 -0.70 -15.40 -3.46
N ALA A 50 -0.51 -14.25 -4.08
CA ALA A 50 0.83 -13.79 -4.51
C ALA A 50 1.13 -12.37 -4.02
N ALA A 51 2.32 -12.16 -3.46
CA ALA A 51 2.82 -10.81 -3.20
C ALA A 51 4.35 -10.81 -3.20
N SER A 52 4.97 -9.64 -3.35
CA SER A 52 6.43 -9.52 -3.23
C SER A 52 6.85 -9.95 -1.82
N LEU A 53 7.88 -10.78 -1.72
CA LEU A 53 8.35 -11.31 -0.44
C LEU A 53 9.04 -10.24 0.41
N ASP A 54 9.45 -9.13 -0.20
CA ASP A 54 10.01 -7.98 0.48
C ASP A 54 9.07 -7.42 1.55
N PHE A 55 7.74 -7.55 1.37
CA PHE A 55 6.75 -7.14 2.37
C PHE A 55 6.62 -8.10 3.56
N ALA A 56 7.29 -9.27 3.54
CA ALA A 56 7.44 -10.08 4.74
C ALA A 56 8.35 -9.43 5.80
N VAL A 57 9.04 -8.33 5.45
CA VAL A 57 9.96 -7.62 6.34
C VAL A 57 9.79 -6.10 6.23
N ASP A 58 10.28 -5.39 7.24
CA ASP A 58 10.44 -3.94 7.18
C ASP A 58 11.73 -3.60 6.40
N VAL A 59 11.59 -3.45 5.08
CA VAL A 59 12.72 -3.15 4.17
C VAL A 59 13.39 -1.83 4.52
N ILE A 60 12.62 -0.82 4.93
CA ILE A 60 13.17 0.49 5.30
C ILE A 60 13.94 0.34 6.61
N GLY A 61 13.34 -0.25 7.64
CA GLY A 61 13.97 -0.47 8.94
C GLY A 61 15.22 -1.35 8.89
N LEU A 62 15.31 -2.28 7.92
CA LEU A 62 16.52 -3.07 7.68
C LEU A 62 17.74 -2.21 7.30
N VAL A 63 17.50 -1.07 6.66
CA VAL A 63 18.54 -0.12 6.19
C VAL A 63 18.68 1.07 7.14
N ALA A 64 17.55 1.63 7.57
CA ALA A 64 17.43 2.83 8.39
C ALA A 64 16.39 2.57 9.49
N PRO A 65 16.81 2.10 10.68
CA PRO A 65 15.92 1.72 11.77
C PRO A 65 14.97 2.82 12.28
N ASP A 66 15.35 4.09 12.07
CA ASP A 66 14.55 5.26 12.44
C ASP A 66 13.63 5.75 11.30
N HIS A 67 13.57 5.01 10.18
CA HIS A 67 12.79 5.31 8.96
C HIS A 67 13.04 6.72 8.40
N ASP A 68 14.26 7.23 8.53
CA ASP A 68 14.66 8.60 8.17
C ASP A 68 15.19 8.75 6.73
N LEU A 69 15.32 7.64 5.99
CA LEU A 69 15.73 7.64 4.59
C LEU A 69 14.55 7.59 3.63
N ALA A 70 14.65 8.35 2.54
CA ALA A 70 13.65 8.25 1.47
C ALA A 70 13.71 6.87 0.79
N PRO A 71 12.58 6.33 0.29
CA PRO A 71 12.54 4.99 -0.32
C PRO A 71 13.57 4.75 -1.45
N HIS A 72 13.87 5.78 -2.25
CA HIS A 72 14.86 5.68 -3.32
C HIS A 72 16.31 5.60 -2.83
N GLU A 73 16.59 6.13 -1.64
CA GLU A 73 17.88 6.00 -0.97
C GLU A 73 18.03 4.61 -0.36
N VAL A 74 16.97 4.07 0.24
CA VAL A 74 16.89 2.67 0.70
C VAL A 74 17.18 1.71 -0.45
N SER A 75 16.50 1.87 -1.60
CA SER A 75 16.75 1.09 -2.81
C SER A 75 18.20 1.21 -3.31
N ARG A 76 18.81 2.40 -3.20
CA ARG A 76 20.21 2.62 -3.59
C ARG A 76 21.18 1.92 -2.64
N ALA A 77 20.94 2.00 -1.33
CA ALA A 77 21.73 1.33 -0.31
C ALA A 77 21.72 -0.19 -0.52
N ILE A 78 20.53 -0.78 -0.69
CA ILE A 78 20.37 -2.21 -0.99
C ILE A 78 21.13 -2.56 -2.27
N ARG A 79 20.94 -1.85 -3.39
CA ARG A 79 21.64 -2.15 -4.66
C ARG A 79 23.17 -2.01 -4.57
N GLY A 80 23.66 -1.14 -3.69
CA GLY A 80 25.09 -0.89 -3.50
C GLY A 80 25.80 -1.92 -2.62
N ASP A 81 25.06 -2.72 -1.85
CA ASP A 81 25.61 -3.60 -0.82
C ASP A 81 25.08 -5.05 -0.97
N LYS A 82 26.00 -5.98 -1.29
CA LYS A 82 25.68 -7.40 -1.46
C LYS A 82 25.35 -8.11 -0.16
N GLU A 83 25.95 -7.71 0.96
CA GLU A 83 25.66 -8.30 2.26
C GLU A 83 24.25 -7.89 2.71
N LEU A 84 23.90 -6.62 2.49
CA LEU A 84 22.54 -6.13 2.74
C LEU A 84 21.50 -6.82 1.83
N GLN A 85 21.81 -7.02 0.55
CA GLN A 85 20.95 -7.81 -0.35
C GLN A 85 20.73 -9.23 0.18
N GLN A 86 21.80 -9.91 0.60
CA GLN A 86 21.69 -11.27 1.12
C GLN A 86 20.86 -11.31 2.39
N ARG A 87 21.05 -10.35 3.31
CA ARG A 87 20.24 -10.22 4.53
C ARG A 87 18.75 -10.02 4.22
N LEU A 88 18.43 -9.17 3.25
CA LEU A 88 17.05 -8.96 2.81
C LEU A 88 16.47 -10.26 2.23
N ILE A 89 17.19 -10.94 1.36
CA ILE A 89 16.76 -12.21 0.74
C ILE A 89 16.50 -13.27 1.82
N ASP A 90 17.43 -13.45 2.75
CA ASP A 90 17.32 -14.46 3.81
C ASP A 90 16.14 -14.15 4.74
N ALA A 91 15.95 -12.88 5.11
CA ALA A 91 14.86 -12.47 5.98
C ALA A 91 13.49 -12.60 5.28
N ALA A 92 13.37 -12.16 4.02
CA ALA A 92 12.13 -12.26 3.24
C ALA A 92 11.74 -13.73 2.97
N CYS A 93 12.70 -14.58 2.60
CA CYS A 93 12.47 -16.01 2.43
C CYS A 93 12.14 -16.69 3.76
N GLY A 94 12.81 -16.32 4.85
CA GLY A 94 12.58 -16.88 6.18
C GLY A 94 11.23 -16.51 6.79
N GLY A 95 10.70 -15.32 6.44
CA GLY A 95 9.38 -14.85 6.86
C GLY A 95 8.21 -15.34 6.00
N THR A 96 8.48 -16.10 4.92
CA THR A 96 7.47 -16.55 3.98
C THR A 96 7.24 -18.06 4.07
N HIS A 97 5.98 -18.46 4.14
CA HIS A 97 5.54 -19.85 4.05
C HIS A 97 4.76 -20.08 2.75
N TYR A 98 5.13 -21.12 2.00
CA TYR A 98 4.38 -21.51 0.81
C TYR A 98 3.23 -22.45 1.18
N MET A 99 2.00 -22.00 0.95
CA MET A 99 0.78 -22.69 1.33
C MET A 99 0.14 -23.33 0.10
N ALA A 100 -0.39 -24.55 0.23
CA ALA A 100 -1.09 -25.20 -0.86
C ALA A 100 -2.33 -24.38 -1.29
N ALA A 101 -2.56 -24.32 -2.59
CA ALA A 101 -3.72 -23.63 -3.14
C ALA A 101 -5.03 -24.30 -2.70
N ILE A 102 -6.06 -23.48 -2.49
CA ILE A 102 -7.41 -23.98 -2.21
C ILE A 102 -7.99 -24.51 -3.53
N LEU A 103 -8.06 -25.83 -3.69
CA LEU A 103 -8.34 -26.48 -4.97
C LEU A 103 -9.75 -26.21 -5.52
N GLU A 104 -10.69 -25.79 -4.66
CA GLU A 104 -12.02 -25.31 -5.08
C GLU A 104 -11.93 -24.03 -5.93
N TYR A 105 -10.93 -23.17 -5.68
CA TYR A 105 -10.65 -21.97 -6.47
C TYR A 105 -9.61 -22.22 -7.56
N PHE A 106 -8.57 -23.00 -7.25
CA PHE A 106 -7.42 -23.24 -8.12
C PHE A 106 -7.27 -24.74 -8.40
N PRO A 107 -8.07 -25.33 -9.31
CA PRO A 107 -8.07 -26.78 -9.56
C PRO A 107 -6.77 -27.28 -10.21
N GLY A 108 -5.92 -26.38 -10.71
CA GLY A 108 -4.60 -26.68 -11.25
C GLY A 108 -3.49 -26.81 -10.21
N ASP A 109 -3.82 -26.73 -8.91
CA ASP A 109 -2.86 -26.67 -7.80
C ASP A 109 -1.98 -25.40 -7.86
N GLY A 110 -1.09 -25.25 -6.88
CA GLY A 110 -0.16 -24.12 -6.78
C GLY A 110 0.25 -23.84 -5.33
N LEU A 111 1.17 -22.90 -5.17
CA LEU A 111 1.62 -22.43 -3.87
C LEU A 111 1.38 -20.93 -3.74
N SER A 112 0.64 -20.52 -2.73
CA SER A 112 0.53 -19.12 -2.34
C SER A 112 1.65 -18.75 -1.37
N SER A 113 2.17 -17.53 -1.49
CA SER A 113 3.17 -16.97 -0.59
C SER A 113 2.47 -16.34 0.63
N HIS A 114 2.45 -17.02 1.76
CA HIS A 114 1.89 -16.51 3.01
C HIS A 114 2.98 -15.87 3.87
N TYR A 115 2.69 -14.68 4.37
CA TYR A 115 3.44 -13.96 5.40
C TYR A 115 2.51 -12.93 6.01
N ARG A 116 2.94 -12.30 7.11
CA ARG A 116 2.29 -11.12 7.69
C ARG A 116 3.27 -9.97 7.72
N THR A 117 2.94 -8.87 7.04
CA THR A 117 3.80 -7.69 7.01
C THR A 117 3.97 -7.13 8.43
N PRO A 118 5.19 -6.79 8.87
CA PRO A 118 5.41 -6.18 10.18
C PRO A 118 4.64 -4.86 10.34
N GLY A 119 4.20 -4.55 11.56
CA GLY A 119 3.61 -3.25 11.89
C GLY A 119 4.66 -2.13 11.97
N GLY A 120 4.20 -0.89 11.86
CA GLY A 120 5.04 0.32 11.92
C GLY A 120 5.79 0.63 10.64
N VAL A 121 5.42 0.04 9.50
CA VAL A 121 6.04 0.31 8.20
C VAL A 121 5.23 1.40 7.48
N PRO A 122 5.79 2.60 7.25
CA PRO A 122 5.10 3.64 6.49
C PRO A 122 4.87 3.17 5.04
N MET A 123 3.66 3.36 4.53
CA MET A 123 3.28 2.92 3.19
C MET A 123 2.32 3.88 2.51
N THR A 124 2.49 4.05 1.20
CA THR A 124 1.55 4.78 0.34
C THR A 124 0.74 3.79 -0.48
N ALA A 125 -0.56 3.74 -0.26
CA ALA A 125 -1.51 3.04 -1.11
C ALA A 125 -1.93 3.94 -2.27
N TYR A 126 -2.05 3.38 -3.47
CA TYR A 126 -2.45 4.14 -4.64
C TYR A 126 -3.15 3.27 -5.68
N ARG A 127 -4.07 3.88 -6.41
CA ARG A 127 -4.85 3.18 -7.42
C ARG A 127 -5.21 4.07 -8.60
N TYR A 128 -4.79 3.62 -9.78
CA TYR A 128 -5.19 4.22 -11.05
C TYR A 128 -6.52 3.64 -11.52
N ASN A 129 -7.41 4.52 -11.96
CA ASN A 129 -8.77 4.20 -12.38
C ASN A 129 -9.09 4.81 -13.72
N THR A 130 -10.00 4.15 -14.44
CA THR A 130 -10.50 4.66 -15.72
C THR A 130 -12.02 4.65 -15.71
N VAL A 131 -12.62 5.83 -15.95
CA VAL A 131 -14.05 5.97 -16.21
C VAL A 131 -14.23 6.49 -17.64
N GLY A 132 -14.73 5.62 -18.53
CA GLY A 132 -14.74 5.90 -19.96
C GLY A 132 -13.30 6.02 -20.50
N GLN A 133 -12.90 7.21 -20.94
CA GLN A 133 -11.53 7.51 -21.37
C GLN A 133 -10.74 8.36 -20.36
N LYS A 134 -11.38 8.77 -19.26
CA LYS A 134 -10.74 9.61 -18.25
C LYS A 134 -9.99 8.71 -17.26
N LEU A 135 -8.67 8.85 -17.24
CA LEU A 135 -7.80 8.22 -16.25
C LEU A 135 -7.67 9.13 -15.03
N SER A 136 -7.71 8.58 -13.82
CA SER A 136 -7.44 9.28 -12.56
C SER A 136 -6.62 8.39 -11.63
N VAL A 137 -6.15 8.96 -10.52
CA VAL A 137 -5.44 8.22 -9.48
C VAL A 137 -5.89 8.65 -8.09
N SER A 138 -6.10 7.67 -7.21
CA SER A 138 -6.30 7.87 -5.77
C SER A 138 -5.01 7.54 -5.02
N ILE A 139 -4.63 8.32 -4.01
CA ILE A 139 -3.35 8.21 -3.29
C ILE A 139 -3.61 8.39 -1.79
N VAL A 140 -3.30 7.40 -0.96
CA VAL A 140 -3.49 7.51 0.49
C VAL A 140 -2.26 7.01 1.23
N GLU A 141 -1.72 7.85 2.10
CA GLU A 141 -0.65 7.53 3.02
C GLU A 141 -1.16 6.95 4.34
N GLY A 142 -0.37 6.05 4.91
CA GLY A 142 -0.64 5.37 6.16
C GLY A 142 0.53 4.51 6.60
N GLU A 143 0.24 3.52 7.44
CA GLU A 143 1.23 2.58 7.94
C GLU A 143 0.64 1.19 8.14
N THR A 144 1.50 0.18 8.11
CA THR A 144 1.12 -1.15 8.60
C THR A 144 0.99 -1.14 10.11
N VAL A 145 0.14 -2.01 10.64
CA VAL A 145 -0.11 -2.12 12.07
C VAL A 145 0.01 -3.58 12.51
N SER A 146 0.51 -3.80 13.72
CA SER A 146 0.49 -5.12 14.35
C SER A 146 -0.59 -5.13 15.43
N LEU A 147 -1.31 -6.24 15.51
CA LEU A 147 -2.26 -6.53 16.57
C LEU A 147 -1.72 -7.68 17.44
N PRO A 148 -2.31 -7.95 18.61
CA PRO A 148 -2.02 -9.17 19.35
C PRO A 148 -2.17 -10.41 18.45
N THR A 149 -1.24 -11.36 18.56
CA THR A 149 -1.16 -12.51 17.63
C THR A 149 -2.47 -13.30 17.56
N ASP A 150 -3.17 -13.47 18.68
CA ASP A 150 -4.47 -14.14 18.73
C ASP A 150 -5.57 -13.40 17.96
N VAL A 151 -5.52 -12.06 17.92
CA VAL A 151 -6.41 -11.23 17.09
C VAL A 151 -6.08 -11.39 15.62
N GLU A 152 -4.80 -11.28 15.25
CA GLU A 152 -4.34 -11.42 13.87
C GLU A 152 -4.65 -12.80 13.29
N ASP A 153 -4.42 -13.85 14.06
CA ASP A 153 -4.71 -15.23 13.68
C ASP A 153 -6.21 -15.45 13.54
N LYS A 154 -7.04 -14.79 14.38
CA LYS A 154 -8.48 -14.87 14.24
C LYS A 154 -8.98 -14.19 12.95
N ILE A 155 -8.45 -13.01 12.61
CA ILE A 155 -8.76 -12.31 11.36
C ILE A 155 -8.33 -13.15 10.15
N SER A 156 -7.15 -13.78 10.23
CA SER A 156 -6.60 -14.69 9.22
C SER A 156 -7.52 -15.87 8.94
N GLU A 157 -7.91 -16.58 10.01
CA GLU A 157 -8.77 -17.78 9.95
C GLU A 157 -10.10 -17.50 9.23
N VAL A 158 -10.74 -16.37 9.53
CA VAL A 158 -12.06 -16.04 8.99
C VAL A 158 -12.02 -15.41 7.59
N THR A 159 -10.83 -15.08 7.07
CA THR A 159 -10.68 -14.41 5.77
C THR A 159 -10.07 -15.31 4.73
N ASN A 160 -8.78 -15.65 4.87
CA ASN A 160 -8.07 -16.66 4.09
C ASN A 160 -6.64 -16.86 4.66
N PRO A 161 -6.36 -17.95 5.39
CA PRO A 161 -5.08 -18.14 6.07
C PRO A 161 -3.94 -18.60 5.14
N THR A 162 -4.20 -18.82 3.84
CA THR A 162 -3.15 -19.23 2.89
C THR A 162 -2.54 -18.08 2.11
N TRP A 163 -3.08 -16.86 2.24
CA TRP A 163 -2.71 -15.69 1.45
C TRP A 163 -1.81 -14.72 2.24
N PRO A 164 -1.02 -13.87 1.56
CA PRO A 164 -0.20 -12.86 2.24
C PRO A 164 -1.08 -11.79 2.91
N GLU A 165 -0.66 -11.34 4.09
CA GLU A 165 -1.44 -10.48 4.97
C GLU A 165 -0.72 -9.16 5.22
N SER A 166 -1.44 -8.05 5.11
CA SER A 166 -0.97 -6.73 5.55
C SER A 166 -2.12 -5.99 6.22
N TYR A 167 -2.03 -5.81 7.53
CA TYR A 167 -2.95 -4.95 8.26
C TYR A 167 -2.45 -3.52 8.16
N TRP A 168 -3.27 -2.62 7.64
CA TRP A 168 -2.84 -1.27 7.30
C TRP A 168 -3.88 -0.23 7.74
N ALA A 169 -3.42 0.89 8.28
CA ALA A 169 -4.26 1.98 8.74
C ALA A 169 -3.93 3.29 7.98
N PRO A 170 -4.94 3.99 7.42
CA PRO A 170 -4.72 5.26 6.75
C PRO A 170 -4.49 6.40 7.76
N TYR A 171 -3.68 7.39 7.38
CA TYR A 171 -3.52 8.62 8.16
C TYR A 171 -4.68 9.59 7.94
N GLY A 172 -5.07 10.29 9.01
CA GLY A 172 -6.06 11.37 8.97
C GLY A 172 -7.50 10.95 8.66
N MET A 173 -7.76 9.66 8.45
CA MET A 173 -9.08 9.12 8.09
C MET A 173 -9.33 7.74 8.68
N THR A 174 -10.55 7.25 8.55
CA THR A 174 -10.96 5.90 8.95
C THR A 174 -10.71 4.87 7.87
N SER A 175 -10.55 3.61 8.26
CA SER A 175 -10.50 2.49 7.33
C SER A 175 -11.78 2.38 6.49
N PHE A 176 -12.94 2.73 7.04
CA PHE A 176 -14.19 2.77 6.27
C PHE A 176 -14.17 3.85 5.16
N GLU A 177 -13.71 5.06 5.48
CA GLU A 177 -13.56 6.13 4.48
C GLU A 177 -12.56 5.73 3.40
N TYR A 178 -11.45 5.09 3.78
CA TYR A 178 -10.48 4.56 2.82
C TYR A 178 -11.11 3.55 1.88
N MET A 179 -11.80 2.54 2.42
CA MET A 179 -12.43 1.49 1.62
C MET A 179 -13.55 2.04 0.71
N SER A 180 -14.17 3.14 1.10
CA SER A 180 -15.21 3.81 0.32
C SER A 180 -14.64 4.70 -0.79
N ALA A 181 -13.46 5.30 -0.57
CA ALA A 181 -12.80 6.19 -1.52
C ALA A 181 -11.96 5.41 -2.56
N MET A 182 -11.31 4.33 -2.14
CA MET A 182 -10.47 3.51 -3.00
C MET A 182 -11.33 2.56 -3.82
N GLY A 183 -11.23 2.63 -5.15
CA GLY A 183 -11.90 1.71 -6.06
C GLY A 183 -10.99 1.30 -7.22
N PRO A 184 -11.23 0.15 -7.89
CA PRO A 184 -12.08 -0.96 -7.49
C PRO A 184 -11.37 -1.83 -6.43
N ASN A 185 -11.56 -3.15 -6.42
CA ASN A 185 -11.14 -4.06 -5.35
C ASN A 185 -9.63 -4.17 -5.07
N HIS A 186 -8.76 -3.65 -5.95
CA HIS A 186 -7.32 -3.75 -5.81
C HIS A 186 -6.68 -2.38 -5.63
N ASP A 187 -5.64 -2.32 -4.80
CA ASP A 187 -4.67 -1.24 -4.77
C ASP A 187 -3.25 -1.75 -5.02
N ALA A 188 -2.35 -0.80 -5.24
CA ALA A 188 -0.93 -1.04 -5.14
C ALA A 188 -0.39 -0.25 -3.94
N ASN A 189 0.63 -0.78 -3.27
CA ASN A 189 1.21 -0.13 -2.11
C ASN A 189 2.74 -0.08 -2.24
N SER A 190 3.31 1.06 -1.89
CA SER A 190 4.75 1.28 -1.88
C SER A 190 5.25 1.51 -0.46
N PHE A 191 6.49 1.10 -0.20
CA PHE A 191 7.20 1.49 1.02
C PHE A 191 7.44 3.01 1.04
N GLY A 192 7.24 3.61 2.22
CA GLY A 192 7.40 5.04 2.47
C GLY A 192 6.20 5.89 2.11
N LEU A 193 6.28 7.16 2.53
CA LEU A 193 5.31 8.22 2.27
C LEU A 193 5.75 8.97 1.00
N ILE A 194 5.18 8.58 -0.14
CA ILE A 194 5.56 9.04 -1.49
C ILE A 194 4.39 9.74 -2.20
N GLY A 195 3.39 10.19 -1.45
CA GLY A 195 2.18 10.76 -2.01
C GLY A 195 2.44 12.06 -2.76
N ALA A 196 3.29 12.94 -2.23
CA ALA A 196 3.71 14.16 -2.91
C ALA A 196 4.44 13.86 -4.24
N ASP A 197 5.31 12.84 -4.26
CA ASP A 197 5.99 12.39 -5.49
C ASP A 197 5.00 11.85 -6.52
N LEU A 198 4.01 11.07 -6.07
CA LEU A 198 2.94 10.56 -6.92
C LEU A 198 2.07 11.70 -7.47
N ILE A 199 1.72 12.71 -6.68
CA ILE A 199 1.00 13.89 -7.17
C ILE A 199 1.82 14.61 -8.25
N THR A 200 3.11 14.81 -8.01
CA THR A 200 4.02 15.50 -8.93
C THR A 200 4.13 14.78 -10.26
N ILE A 201 4.41 13.47 -10.27
CA ILE A 201 4.57 12.71 -11.52
C ILE A 201 3.24 12.64 -12.29
N ASN A 202 2.10 12.55 -11.61
CA ASN A 202 0.80 12.53 -12.26
C ASN A 202 0.43 13.88 -12.88
N ALA A 203 0.83 15.01 -12.28
CA ALA A 203 0.72 16.31 -12.92
C ALA A 203 1.57 16.41 -14.21
N MET A 204 2.77 15.84 -14.23
CA MET A 204 3.59 15.77 -15.45
C MET A 204 2.92 14.94 -16.57
N LEU A 205 2.25 13.85 -16.17
CA LEU A 205 1.51 12.95 -17.05
C LEU A 205 0.10 13.45 -17.40
N ARG A 206 -0.34 14.57 -16.80
CA ARG A 206 -1.70 15.14 -16.91
C ARG A 206 -2.79 14.13 -16.51
N ILE A 207 -2.53 13.39 -15.44
CA ILE A 207 -3.48 12.46 -14.83
C ILE A 207 -3.99 13.12 -13.54
N PRO A 208 -5.28 13.45 -13.42
CA PRO A 208 -5.82 14.07 -12.23
C PRO A 208 -5.81 13.10 -11.05
N VAL A 209 -5.51 13.65 -9.87
CA VAL A 209 -5.62 12.96 -8.59
C VAL A 209 -7.05 13.16 -8.07
N ASP A 210 -7.83 12.08 -8.02
CA ASP A 210 -9.25 12.14 -7.66
C ASP A 210 -9.50 12.10 -6.15
N PHE A 211 -8.54 11.58 -5.38
CA PHE A 211 -8.60 11.50 -3.94
C PHE A 211 -7.19 11.43 -3.34
N HIS A 212 -6.90 12.24 -2.31
CA HIS A 212 -5.70 12.07 -1.50
C HIS A 212 -5.79 12.62 -0.08
N ASN A 213 -4.89 12.18 0.81
CA ASN A 213 -4.71 12.72 2.17
C ASN A 213 -3.39 13.49 2.37
N ILE A 214 -2.70 13.83 1.28
CA ILE A 214 -1.44 14.60 1.31
C ILE A 214 -1.68 16.06 1.70
N ALA A 215 -0.79 16.63 2.50
CA ALA A 215 -0.87 18.00 2.97
C ALA A 215 -0.68 19.00 1.82
N ASP A 216 -1.42 20.12 1.85
CA ASP A 216 -1.44 21.10 0.77
C ASP A 216 -0.05 21.71 0.49
N GLU A 217 0.76 21.89 1.53
CA GLU A 217 2.13 22.43 1.46
C GLU A 217 3.14 21.50 0.77
N GLU A 218 2.84 20.21 0.65
CA GLU A 218 3.68 19.23 -0.03
C GLU A 218 3.31 19.05 -1.51
N ILE A 219 2.15 19.60 -1.93
CA ILE A 219 1.68 19.49 -3.30
C ILE A 219 2.57 20.31 -4.22
N PHE A 220 3.30 19.62 -5.09
CA PHE A 220 4.15 20.24 -6.10
C PHE A 220 3.67 19.91 -7.52
N ARG A 221 3.27 20.95 -8.27
CA ARG A 221 2.76 20.85 -9.65
C ARG A 221 3.30 21.99 -10.51
N PRO A 222 3.22 21.90 -11.85
CA PRO A 222 3.56 23.04 -12.71
C PRO A 222 2.70 24.27 -12.37
N SER A 223 3.30 25.47 -12.37
CA SER A 223 2.62 26.74 -12.00
C SER A 223 1.42 27.10 -12.88
N MET A 224 1.20 26.38 -13.99
CA MET A 224 -0.03 26.47 -14.76
C MET A 224 -1.27 26.02 -13.96
N TRP A 225 -1.13 25.07 -13.03
CA TRP A 225 -2.24 24.65 -12.14
C TRP A 225 -2.79 25.82 -11.32
N ASP A 226 -1.91 26.72 -10.84
CA ASP A 226 -2.32 27.91 -10.10
C ASP A 226 -3.20 28.84 -10.96
N ARG A 227 -2.99 28.85 -12.28
CA ARG A 227 -3.82 29.63 -13.22
C ARG A 227 -5.19 29.00 -13.46
N PHE A 228 -5.36 27.71 -13.18
CA PHE A 228 -6.66 27.04 -13.07
C PHE A 228 -7.26 27.14 -11.66
N GLY A 229 -6.65 27.91 -10.75
CA GLY A 229 -7.10 28.05 -9.37
C GLY A 229 -6.81 26.81 -8.52
N GLY A 230 -5.78 26.05 -8.87
CA GLY A 230 -5.43 24.78 -8.21
C GLY A 230 -6.29 23.59 -8.64
N ASP A 231 -7.23 23.78 -9.57
CA ASP A 231 -8.14 22.73 -10.04
C ASP A 231 -7.39 21.74 -10.96
N ASP A 232 -7.08 20.57 -10.39
CA ASP A 232 -6.31 19.51 -11.05
C ASP A 232 -7.03 18.93 -12.27
N PHE A 233 -8.34 18.73 -12.17
CA PHE A 233 -9.14 18.16 -13.25
C PHE A 233 -9.20 19.11 -14.44
N ARG A 234 -9.40 20.41 -14.21
CA ARG A 234 -9.45 21.39 -15.30
C ARG A 234 -8.11 21.55 -15.99
N ALA A 235 -7.01 21.58 -15.23
CA ALA A 235 -5.68 21.67 -15.80
C ALA A 235 -5.35 20.43 -16.65
N CYS A 236 -5.63 19.23 -16.14
CA CYS A 236 -5.46 17.98 -16.88
C CYS A 236 -6.33 17.91 -18.14
N GLU A 237 -7.61 18.26 -18.04
CA GLU A 237 -8.55 18.25 -19.17
C GLU A 237 -8.15 19.25 -20.26
N HIS A 238 -7.66 20.43 -19.88
CA HIS A 238 -7.18 21.42 -20.84
C HIS A 238 -5.93 20.99 -21.61
N LEU A 239 -4.97 20.36 -20.92
CA LEU A 239 -3.69 19.96 -21.51
C LEU A 239 -3.78 18.67 -22.32
N GLY A 240 -4.72 17.78 -21.98
CA GLY A 240 -4.80 16.45 -22.56
C GLY A 240 -3.57 15.58 -22.24
N PRO A 241 -3.53 14.33 -22.73
CA PRO A 241 -2.42 13.42 -22.45
C PRO A 241 -1.12 13.86 -23.15
N VAL A 242 0.02 13.37 -22.65
CA VAL A 242 1.37 13.77 -23.14
C VAL A 242 1.60 13.53 -24.63
N TYR A 243 1.04 12.44 -25.16
CA TYR A 243 1.39 11.91 -26.47
C TYR A 243 0.16 11.72 -27.39
N ALA A 244 -0.87 12.56 -27.25
CA ALA A 244 -2.04 12.55 -28.15
C ALA A 244 -1.74 13.18 -29.53
#